data_AF-A0A0H2LZ81-F1
#
_entry.id   AF-A0A0H2LZ81-F1
#
_cell.length_a   1.000
_cell.length_b   1.000
_cell.length_c   1.000
_cell.angle_alpha   90.00
_cell.angle_beta   90.00
_cell.angle_gamma   90.00
#
_symmetry.space_group_name_H-M   'P 1'
#
loop_
_entity.id
_entity.type
_entity.pdbx_description
1 polymer ?
#
loop_
_entity_poly.entity_id
_entity_poly.type
_entity_poly.pdbx_seq_one_letter_code
_entity_poly.pdbx_strand_id
1 'polypeptide(L)' 'MTQEQDDPIWSTAWQWVQREYDHESFDARARAEMTAWLLADPLHRKAYDRAARLWLLAGLVPPAATE' A
#
# COMPACT_ATOMS: atom_id res chain seq x y z
N MET A 1 8.28 7.00 -20.08
CA MET A 1 7.15 6.61 -19.21
C MET A 1 7.45 5.21 -18.72
N THR A 2 8.55 5.07 -17.96
CA THR A 2 8.67 5.11 -16.49
C THR A 2 8.50 3.72 -15.92
N GLN A 3 9.65 3.07 -15.76
CA GLN A 3 9.97 1.76 -15.19
C GLN A 3 9.24 1.42 -13.87
N GLU A 4 8.57 2.40 -13.24
CA GLU A 4 7.79 2.26 -12.02
C GLU A 4 6.48 1.46 -12.19
N GLN A 5 5.93 1.36 -13.42
CA GLN A 5 4.69 0.61 -13.67
C GLN A 5 4.88 -0.92 -13.69
N ASP A 6 6.13 -1.40 -13.81
CA ASP A 6 6.47 -2.84 -13.87
C ASP A 6 7.21 -3.31 -12.61
N ASP A 7 7.27 -2.48 -11.56
CA ASP A 7 8.00 -2.84 -10.35
C ASP A 7 7.14 -3.77 -9.47
N PRO A 8 7.49 -5.07 -9.36
CA PRO A 8 6.67 -6.04 -8.62
C PRO A 8 6.62 -5.71 -7.12
N ILE A 9 7.65 -4.99 -6.61
CA ILE A 9 7.70 -4.53 -5.23
C ILE A 9 6.67 -3.41 -5.03
N TRP A 10 6.56 -2.49 -5.99
CA TRP A 10 5.56 -1.41 -5.96
C TRP A 10 4.14 -1.96 -5.98
N SER A 11 3.84 -2.88 -6.89
CA SER A 11 2.51 -3.51 -6.99
C SER A 11 2.11 -4.20 -5.68
N THR A 12 3.05 -4.95 -5.08
CA THR A 12 2.83 -5.63 -3.80
C THR A 12 2.62 -4.64 -2.65
N ALA A 13 3.42 -3.57 -2.58
CA ALA A 13 3.25 -2.50 -1.59
C ALA A 13 1.87 -1.84 -1.70
N TRP A 14 1.41 -1.56 -2.93
CA TRP A 14 0.11 -0.94 -3.17
C TRP A 14 -1.05 -1.83 -2.70
N GLN A 15 -0.99 -3.14 -2.98
CA GLN A 15 -1.98 -4.09 -2.50
C GLN A 15 -2.04 -4.17 -0.97
N TRP A 16 -0.88 -4.13 -0.29
CA TRP A 16 -0.84 -4.12 1.17
C TRP A 16 -1.52 -2.87 1.75
N VAL A 17 -1.25 -1.70 1.17
CA VAL A 17 -1.87 -0.44 1.60
C VAL A 17 -3.38 -0.47 1.35
N GLN A 18 -3.84 -0.90 0.19
CA GLN A 18 -5.28 -1.03 -0.08
C GLN A 18 -5.96 -1.96 0.92
N ARG A 19 -5.36 -3.12 1.18
CA ARG A 19 -5.90 -4.14 2.09
C ARG A 19 -5.92 -3.68 3.54
N GLU A 20 -4.93 -2.92 4.00
CA GLU A 20 -4.91 -2.36 5.36
C GLU A 20 -6.06 -1.38 5.59
N TYR A 21 -6.47 -0.62 4.57
CA TYR A 21 -7.59 0.33 4.66
C TYR A 21 -8.95 -0.31 4.39
N ASP A 22 -9.01 -1.43 3.67
CA ASP A 22 -10.18 -2.30 3.52
C ASP A 22 -10.37 -3.15 4.80
N HIS A 23 -10.69 -2.48 5.91
CA HIS A 23 -10.75 -3.02 7.28
C HIS A 23 -11.48 -4.37 7.46
N GLU A 24 -12.37 -4.76 6.53
CA GLU A 24 -13.06 -6.05 6.53
C GLU A 24 -12.13 -7.24 6.18
N SER A 25 -10.99 -6.97 5.51
CA SER A 25 -10.11 -7.99 4.92
C SER A 25 -8.72 -8.07 5.57
N PHE A 26 -8.47 -7.28 6.61
CA PHE A 26 -7.16 -7.13 7.26
C PHE A 26 -7.09 -7.76 8.66
N ASP A 27 -7.13 -9.08 8.69
CA ASP A 27 -6.99 -9.86 9.92
C ASP A 27 -5.55 -9.87 10.47
N ALA A 28 -5.39 -10.36 11.70
CA ALA A 28 -4.08 -10.55 12.35
C ALA A 28 -3.08 -11.37 11.50
N ARG A 29 -3.58 -12.33 10.72
CA ARG A 29 -2.76 -13.11 9.77
C ARG A 29 -2.22 -12.24 8.64
N ALA A 30 -3.06 -11.44 8.01
CA ALA A 30 -2.65 -10.54 6.93
C ALA A 30 -1.61 -9.53 7.43
N ARG A 31 -1.79 -9.03 8.67
CA ARG A 31 -0.82 -8.13 9.31
C ARG A 31 0.54 -8.79 9.57
N ALA A 32 0.55 -10.07 9.96
CA ALA A 32 1.79 -10.82 10.13
C ALA A 32 2.50 -11.08 8.79
N GLU A 33 1.76 -11.43 7.74
CA GLU A 33 2.29 -11.64 6.38
C GLU A 33 2.86 -10.33 5.80
N MET A 34 2.16 -9.20 5.98
CA MET A 34 2.66 -7.87 5.60
C MET A 34 3.95 -7.53 6.33
N THR A 35 3.98 -7.74 7.66
CA THR A 35 5.16 -7.44 8.48
C THR A 35 6.36 -8.28 8.05
N ALA A 36 6.16 -9.57 7.78
CA ALA A 36 7.21 -10.45 7.28
C ALA A 36 7.75 -9.97 5.93
N TRP A 37 6.87 -9.54 5.02
CA TRP A 37 7.27 -9.00 3.72
C TRP A 37 8.08 -7.69 3.85
N LEU A 38 7.67 -6.79 4.74
CA LEU A 38 8.39 -5.53 5.01
C LEU A 38 9.77 -5.74 5.65
N LEU A 39 9.92 -6.79 6.46
CA LEU A 39 11.20 -7.14 7.09
C LEU A 39 12.14 -7.90 6.16
N ALA A 40 11.61 -8.51 5.08
CA ALA A 40 12.40 -9.31 4.15
C ALA A 40 13.40 -8.48 3.33
N ASP A 41 13.05 -7.24 2.96
CA ASP A 41 13.93 -6.35 2.21
C ASP A 41 13.68 -4.86 2.53
N PRO A 42 14.74 -4.05 2.76
CA PRO A 42 14.59 -2.61 2.96
C PRO A 42 13.94 -1.87 1.76
N LEU A 43 14.00 -2.41 0.54
CA LEU A 43 13.30 -1.89 -0.64
C LEU A 43 11.78 -2.06 -0.52
N HIS A 44 11.31 -3.18 0.03
CA HIS A 44 9.88 -3.41 0.29
C HIS A 44 9.33 -2.34 1.24
N ARG A 45 10.08 -2.04 2.31
CA ARG A 45 9.72 -0.98 3.26
C ARG A 45 9.66 0.40 2.62
N LYS A 46 10.60 0.73 1.74
CA LYS A 46 10.59 2.02 1.02
C LYS A 46 9.40 2.15 0.07
N ALA A 47 9.08 1.08 -0.66
CA ALA A 47 7.93 1.07 -1.57
C ALA A 47 6.61 1.21 -0.80
N TYR A 48 6.47 0.50 0.32
CA TYR A 48 5.30 0.60 1.19
C TYR A 48 5.14 1.99 1.81
N ASP A 49 6.19 2.62 2.34
CA ASP A 49 6.10 3.98 2.89
C ASP A 49 5.63 4.99 1.83
N ARG A 50 6.15 4.85 0.60
CA ARG A 50 5.74 5.67 -0.54
C ARG A 50 4.29 5.41 -0.94
N ALA A 51 3.85 4.16 -0.99
CA ALA A 51 2.47 3.78 -1.28
C ALA A 51 1.50 4.30 -0.20
N ALA A 52 1.84 4.13 1.08
CA ALA A 52 1.05 4.61 2.21
C ALA A 52 0.93 6.13 2.21
N ARG A 53 2.02 6.85 1.89
CA ARG A 53 1.99 8.31 1.75
C ARG A 53 1.08 8.77 0.61
N LEU A 54 1.14 8.11 -0.55
CA LEU A 54 0.23 8.40 -1.66
C LEU A 54 -1.23 8.12 -1.28
N TRP A 55 -1.50 7.02 -0.60
CA TRP A 55 -2.84 6.66 -0.15
C TRP A 55 -3.39 7.66 0.87
N LEU A 56 -2.58 8.13 1.82
CA LEU A 56 -2.95 9.20 2.75
C LEU A 56 -3.27 10.50 2.00
N LEU A 57 -2.45 10.88 1.02
CA LEU A 57 -2.71 12.06 0.20
C LEU A 57 -4.01 11.91 -0.61
N ALA A 58 -4.32 10.70 -1.11
CA ALA A 58 -5.57 10.41 -1.81
C ALA A 58 -6.79 10.40 -0.87
N GLY A 59 -6.65 9.89 0.36
CA GLY A 59 -7.70 9.89 1.38
C GLY A 59 -7.98 11.28 1.98
N LEU A 60 -7.07 12.23 1.80
CA LEU A 60 -7.30 13.66 2.10
C LEU A 60 -8.09 14.38 1.00
N VAL A 61 -8.32 13.73 -0.15
CA VAL A 61 -9.24 14.23 -1.17
C VAL A 61 -10.63 13.70 -0.79
N PRO A 62 -11.55 14.53 -0.26
CA PRO A 62 -12.94 14.10 -0.19
C PRO A 62 -13.35 13.67 -1.60
N PRO A 63 -14.07 12.54 -1.78
CA PRO A 63 -14.62 12.22 -3.08
C PRO A 63 -15.36 13.46 -3.54
N ALA A 64 -15.00 14.01 -4.71
CA ALA A 64 -15.66 15.18 -5.25
C ALA A 64 -17.16 14.87 -5.16
N ALA A 65 -17.86 15.59 -4.27
CA ALA A 65 -19.27 15.38 -4.05
C ALA A 65 -19.90 15.48 -5.43
N THR A 66 -20.40 14.35 -5.92
CA THR A 66 -21.11 14.33 -7.19
C THR A 66 -22.42 15.04 -6.89
N GLU A 67 -22.49 16.32 -7.28
CA GLU A 67 -23.73 17.09 -7.39
C GLU A 67 -24.56 16.60 -8.59
#